data_AF-N1RKF6-F1
#
_entry.id   AF-N1RKF6-F1
#
_cell.length_a   1.000
_cell.length_b   1.000
_cell.length_c   1.000
_cell.angle_alpha   90.00
_cell.angle_beta   90.00
_cell.angle_gamma   90.00
#
_symmetry.space_group_name_H-M   'P 1'
#
loop_
_entity.id
_entity.type
_entity.pdbx_description
1 polymer ?
#
loop_
_entity_poly.entity_id
_entity_poly.type
_entity_poly.pdbx_seq_one_letter_code
_entity_poly.pdbx_strand_id
1 'polypeptide(L)'
;MPILNDVQLSSPEDLVPLARSDEPIYVILTSSNDEETGAPWCSDVRAALPFLKETFDKPDGPKAIYESVGPRPGWKKPDNPHKLKWNISAIPTVIRFELRDGRIEETGRLIEVEVYEEGKLQNFVLKSV
;
A
#
# COMPACT_ATOMS: atom_id res chain seq x y z
N MET A 1 4.05 -16.42 -3.22
CA MET A 1 4.65 -15.67 -4.36
C MET A 1 5.79 -14.79 -3.83
N PRO A 2 6.80 -14.38 -4.62
CA PRO A 2 7.89 -13.54 -4.11
C PRO A 2 7.38 -12.10 -3.86
N ILE A 3 7.67 -11.56 -2.68
CA ILE A 3 7.45 -10.16 -2.36
C ILE A 3 8.35 -9.32 -3.27
N LEU A 4 7.77 -8.46 -4.09
CA LEU A 4 8.48 -7.54 -4.99
C LEU A 4 9.05 -6.37 -4.18
N ASN A 5 10.07 -6.63 -3.36
CA ASN A 5 10.80 -5.61 -2.62
C ASN A 5 11.85 -4.95 -3.51
N ASP A 6 11.45 -4.18 -4.54
CA ASP A 6 12.28 -3.11 -5.15
C ASP A 6 11.60 -2.32 -6.29
N VAL A 7 10.28 -2.46 -6.52
CA VAL A 7 9.66 -1.69 -7.61
C VAL A 7 9.50 -0.24 -7.17
N GLN A 8 10.38 0.64 -7.65
CA GLN A 8 10.22 2.08 -7.50
C GLN A 8 9.12 2.56 -8.44
N LEU A 9 7.86 2.42 -8.01
CA LEU A 9 6.69 2.89 -8.76
C LEU A 9 6.78 4.41 -8.90
N SER A 10 6.93 4.90 -10.12
CA SER A 10 6.91 6.32 -10.46
C SER A 10 5.50 6.84 -10.69
N SER A 11 4.55 5.95 -11.02
CA SER A 11 3.13 6.22 -11.14
C SER A 11 2.29 4.93 -11.01
N PRO A 12 0.95 5.02 -10.85
CA PRO A 12 0.08 3.84 -10.92
C PRO A 12 0.19 3.05 -12.23
N GLU A 13 0.56 3.69 -13.34
CA GLU A 13 0.71 3.02 -14.65
C GLU A 13 1.85 1.99 -14.66
N ASP A 14 2.82 2.12 -13.74
CA ASP A 14 3.89 1.13 -13.58
C ASP A 14 3.37 -0.23 -13.05
N LEU A 15 2.11 -0.28 -12.61
CA LEU A 15 1.42 -1.51 -12.22
C LEU A 15 0.92 -2.31 -13.43
N VAL A 16 0.74 -1.68 -14.61
CA VAL A 16 0.26 -2.35 -15.83
C VAL A 16 1.09 -3.59 -16.19
N PRO A 17 2.43 -3.53 -16.29
CA PRO A 17 3.23 -4.73 -16.58
C PRO A 17 3.22 -5.77 -15.44
N LEU A 18 2.80 -5.38 -14.24
CA LEU A 18 2.65 -6.28 -13.09
C LEU A 18 1.28 -6.95 -13.07
N ALA A 19 0.26 -6.38 -13.69
CA ALA A 19 -1.04 -7.01 -13.85
C ALA A 19 -0.95 -8.11 -14.90
N ARG A 20 -1.08 -9.37 -14.44
CA ARG A 20 -1.00 -10.57 -15.30
C ARG A 20 -2.35 -11.30 -15.42
N SER A 21 -3.37 -10.80 -14.73
CA SER A 21 -4.69 -11.38 -14.53
C SER A 21 -5.68 -10.25 -14.16
N ASP A 22 -6.98 -10.55 -14.15
CA ASP A 22 -8.02 -9.69 -13.55
C ASP A 22 -7.93 -9.64 -12.01
N GLU A 23 -6.80 -10.06 -11.42
CA GLU A 23 -6.60 -10.01 -9.98
C GLU A 23 -6.18 -8.60 -9.54
N PRO A 24 -6.76 -8.07 -8.45
CA PRO A 24 -6.37 -6.77 -7.94
C PRO A 24 -4.91 -6.74 -7.46
N ILE A 25 -4.24 -5.61 -7.67
CA ILE A 25 -2.93 -5.27 -7.10
C ILE A 25 -3.15 -4.23 -6.00
N TYR A 26 -2.55 -4.47 -4.84
CA TYR A 26 -2.60 -3.55 -3.71
C TYR A 26 -1.29 -2.78 -3.58
N VAL A 27 -1.35 -1.46 -3.47
CA VAL A 27 -0.19 -0.63 -3.13
C VAL A 27 -0.35 -0.15 -1.69
N ILE A 28 0.63 -0.47 -0.85
CA ILE A 28 0.61 -0.22 0.58
C ILE A 28 1.66 0.85 0.89
N LEU A 29 1.19 2.07 1.12
CA LEU A 29 2.02 3.21 1.43
C LEU A 29 2.30 3.22 2.93
N THR A 30 3.58 3.04 3.29
CA THR A 30 4.06 2.89 4.67
C THR A 30 5.15 3.93 4.98
N SER A 31 5.43 4.15 6.26
CA SER A 31 6.59 4.96 6.68
C SER A 31 7.89 4.17 6.55
N SER A 32 9.00 4.88 6.34
CA SER A 32 10.32 4.29 6.56
C SER A 32 10.50 3.87 8.02
N ASN A 33 11.50 3.02 8.25
CA ASN A 33 11.96 2.78 9.61
C ASN A 33 12.69 4.02 10.16
N ASP A 34 12.57 4.20 11.46
CA ASP A 34 13.37 5.09 12.27
C ASP A 34 14.76 4.48 12.47
N GLU A 35 15.81 5.29 12.34
CA GLU A 35 17.21 4.81 12.36
C GLU A 35 17.63 4.31 13.74
N GLU A 36 17.05 4.85 14.82
CA GLU A 36 17.40 4.48 16.19
C GLU A 36 16.73 3.17 16.61
N THR A 37 15.44 3.02 16.27
CA THR A 37 14.63 1.87 16.72
C THR A 37 14.55 0.73 15.70
N GLY A 38 14.89 0.99 14.43
CA GLY A 38 14.74 0.03 13.33
C GLY A 38 13.27 -0.31 12.99
N ALA A 39 12.31 0.40 13.58
CA ALA A 39 10.88 0.20 13.41
C ALA A 39 10.23 1.39 12.68
N PRO A 40 9.05 1.25 12.05
CA PRO A 40 8.39 2.36 11.36
C PRO A 40 8.19 3.56 12.29
N TRP A 41 8.58 4.76 11.83
CA TRP A 41 8.50 5.97 12.65
C TRP A 41 7.04 6.40 12.95
N CYS A 42 6.08 5.95 12.14
CA CYS A 42 4.66 6.25 12.31
C CYS A 42 3.99 5.22 13.23
N SER A 43 3.24 5.69 14.24
CA SER A 43 2.48 4.84 15.16
C SER A 43 1.40 4.04 14.46
N ASP A 44 0.64 4.66 13.57
CA ASP A 44 -0.46 4.02 12.84
C ASP A 44 0.06 2.94 11.88
N VAL A 45 1.22 3.18 11.26
CA VAL A 45 1.89 2.16 10.44
C VAL A 45 2.26 0.96 11.32
N ARG A 46 2.82 1.18 12.52
CA ARG A 46 3.13 0.09 13.45
C ARG A 46 1.88 -0.68 13.88
N ALA A 47 0.76 0.01 14.10
CA ALA A 47 -0.52 -0.62 14.43
C ALA A 47 -1.09 -1.46 13.26
N ALA A 48 -0.90 -1.00 12.02
CA ALA A 48 -1.36 -1.70 10.82
C ALA A 48 -0.49 -2.88 10.41
N LEU A 49 0.82 -2.88 10.72
CA LEU A 49 1.75 -3.91 10.27
C LEU A 49 1.28 -5.36 10.53
N PRO A 50 0.76 -5.73 11.71
CA PRO A 50 0.26 -7.09 11.93
C PRO A 50 -0.86 -7.48 10.97
N PHE A 51 -1.82 -6.58 10.73
CA PHE A 51 -2.95 -6.80 9.81
C PHE A 51 -2.50 -6.91 8.36
N LEU A 52 -1.57 -6.05 7.95
CA LEU A 52 -0.98 -6.04 6.61
C LEU A 52 -0.22 -7.34 6.35
N LYS A 53 0.66 -7.75 7.27
CA LYS A 53 1.43 -9.00 7.16
C LYS A 53 0.52 -10.22 7.15
N GLU A 54 -0.48 -10.25 8.02
CA GLU A 54 -1.43 -11.35 8.06
C GLU A 54 -2.25 -11.44 6.75
N THR A 55 -2.50 -10.33 6.07
CA THR A 55 -3.31 -10.31 4.86
C THR A 55 -2.47 -10.61 3.61
N PHE A 56 -1.34 -9.92 3.44
CA PHE A 56 -0.59 -9.87 2.19
C PHE A 56 0.68 -10.71 2.17
N ASP A 57 1.31 -10.98 3.32
CA ASP A 57 2.61 -11.69 3.37
C ASP A 57 2.43 -13.23 3.43
N LYS A 58 1.19 -13.72 3.36
CA LYS A 58 0.89 -15.16 3.28
C LYS A 58 1.21 -15.70 1.87
N PRO A 59 1.55 -16.99 1.74
CA PRO A 59 1.86 -17.61 0.43
C PRO A 59 0.76 -17.40 -0.63
N ASP A 60 -0.49 -17.44 -0.18
CA ASP A 60 -1.73 -17.28 -0.96
C ASP A 60 -2.40 -15.91 -0.71
N GLY A 61 -1.66 -14.94 -0.15
CA GLY A 61 -2.14 -13.58 0.08
C GLY A 61 -2.35 -12.82 -1.23
N PRO A 62 -3.20 -11.77 -1.23
CA PRO A 62 -3.37 -10.92 -2.41
C PRO A 62 -2.05 -10.25 -2.81
N LYS A 63 -1.91 -9.94 -4.10
CA LYS A 63 -0.70 -9.30 -4.60
C LYS A 63 -0.57 -7.89 -4.04
N ALA A 64 0.50 -7.63 -3.29
CA ALA A 64 0.78 -6.32 -2.74
C ALA A 64 2.20 -5.82 -3.02
N ILE A 65 2.34 -4.50 -3.08
CA ILE A 65 3.61 -3.78 -3.17
C ILE A 65 3.67 -2.80 -2.00
N TYR A 66 4.70 -2.93 -1.18
CA TYR A 66 4.96 -1.97 -0.11
C TYR A 66 5.85 -0.85 -0.63
N GLU A 67 5.39 0.40 -0.49
CA GLU A 67 6.13 1.58 -0.89
C GLU A 67 6.32 2.49 0.34
N SER A 68 7.59 2.76 0.66
CA SER A 68 7.95 3.66 1.75
C SER A 68 7.84 5.10 1.29
N VAL A 69 7.10 5.93 2.03
CA VAL A 69 7.01 7.38 1.79
C VAL A 69 8.25 8.16 2.28
N GLY A 70 9.24 7.42 2.78
CA GLY A 70 10.49 7.97 3.32
C GLY A 70 10.39 8.43 4.78
N PRO A 71 11.35 9.24 5.22
CA PRO A 71 11.48 9.67 6.62
C PRO A 71 10.46 10.75 7.00
N ARG A 72 10.12 10.82 8.29
CA ARG A 72 9.11 11.72 8.85
C ARG A 72 9.24 13.19 8.41
N PRO A 73 10.45 13.82 8.39
CA PRO A 73 10.56 15.22 7.97
C PRO A 73 10.16 15.44 6.50
N GLY A 74 10.48 14.47 5.62
CA GLY A 74 10.09 14.51 4.21
C GLY A 74 8.60 14.29 4.02
N TRP A 75 7.99 13.38 4.78
CA TRP A 75 6.55 13.15 4.75
C TRP A 75 5.72 14.36 5.18
N LYS A 76 6.17 15.14 6.16
CA LYS A 76 5.43 16.33 6.64
C LYS A 76 5.25 17.40 5.56
N LYS A 77 6.13 17.44 4.55
CA LYS A 77 6.03 18.45 3.51
C LYS A 77 4.82 18.19 2.59
N PRO A 78 4.14 19.24 2.11
CA PRO A 78 3.01 19.07 1.19
C PRO A 78 3.47 18.63 -0.21
N ASP A 79 4.69 18.98 -0.62
CA ASP A 79 5.32 18.62 -1.89
C ASP A 79 6.00 17.24 -1.87
N ASN A 80 5.69 16.40 -0.87
CA ASN A 80 6.21 15.04 -0.83
C ASN A 80 5.79 14.29 -2.11
N PRO A 81 6.73 13.68 -2.85
CA PRO A 81 6.42 13.03 -4.13
C PRO A 81 5.33 11.96 -4.05
N HIS A 82 5.24 11.22 -2.95
CA HIS A 82 4.23 10.17 -2.78
C HIS A 82 2.84 10.75 -2.56
N LYS A 83 2.72 11.89 -1.85
CA LYS A 83 1.43 12.59 -1.70
C LYS A 83 0.89 13.04 -3.04
N LEU A 84 1.75 13.60 -3.89
CA LEU A 84 1.38 14.08 -5.23
C LEU A 84 1.08 12.92 -6.18
N LYS A 85 1.92 11.88 -6.17
CA LYS A 85 1.82 10.73 -7.06
C LYS A 85 0.59 9.85 -6.78
N TRP A 86 0.36 9.54 -5.50
CA TRP A 86 -0.71 8.63 -5.08
C TRP A 86 -1.98 9.36 -4.61
N ASN A 87 -1.95 10.70 -4.62
CA ASN A 87 -3.00 11.55 -4.09
C ASN A 87 -3.40 11.14 -2.65
N ILE A 88 -2.41 11.02 -1.76
CA ILE A 88 -2.59 10.64 -0.36
C ILE A 88 -2.22 11.79 0.58
N SER A 89 -2.92 11.87 1.71
CA SER A 89 -2.65 12.84 2.78
C SER A 89 -2.20 12.17 4.08
N ALA A 90 -2.36 10.85 4.20
CA ALA A 90 -2.10 10.10 5.42
C ALA A 90 -1.46 8.73 5.15
N ILE A 91 -0.85 8.16 6.18
CA ILE A 91 -0.27 6.80 6.17
C ILE A 91 -0.65 6.09 7.48
N PRO A 92 -0.82 4.75 7.48
CA PRO A 92 -0.75 3.86 6.32
C PRO A 92 -1.91 4.12 5.35
N THR A 93 -1.69 3.88 4.06
CA THR A 93 -2.76 3.86 3.06
C THR A 93 -2.63 2.60 2.23
N VAL A 94 -3.72 1.86 2.05
CA VAL A 94 -3.79 0.70 1.16
C VAL A 94 -4.69 1.07 -0.02
N ILE A 95 -4.14 1.06 -1.23
CA ILE A 95 -4.88 1.37 -2.46
C ILE A 95 -5.03 0.08 -3.26
N ARG A 96 -6.23 -0.17 -3.78
CA ARG A 96 -6.54 -1.29 -4.66
C ARG A 96 -6.63 -0.82 -6.09
N PHE A 97 -5.89 -1.52 -6.95
CA PHE A 97 -5.85 -1.30 -8.39
C PHE A 97 -6.31 -2.55 -9.12
N GLU A 98 -7.03 -2.37 -10.21
CA GLU A 98 -7.45 -3.45 -11.10
C GLU A 98 -7.12 -3.09 -12.53
N LEU A 99 -6.80 -4.11 -13.33
CA LEU A 99 -6.64 -3.95 -14.76
C LEU A 99 -8.01 -4.05 -15.43
N ARG A 100 -8.49 -2.96 -16.02
CA ARG A 100 -9.76 -2.89 -16.76
C ARG A 100 -9.47 -2.35 -18.15
N ASP A 101 -9.84 -3.10 -19.19
CA ASP A 101 -9.61 -2.75 -20.59
C ASP A 101 -8.16 -2.31 -20.91
N GLY A 102 -7.18 -2.99 -20.29
CA GLY A 102 -5.75 -2.71 -20.47
C GLY A 102 -5.24 -1.48 -19.72
N ARG A 103 -6.04 -0.90 -18.83
CA ARG A 103 -5.69 0.26 -18.00
C ARG A 103 -5.77 -0.08 -16.53
N ILE A 104 -4.83 0.43 -15.74
CA ILE A 104 -4.90 0.31 -14.28
C ILE A 104 -5.84 1.37 -13.75
N GLU A 105 -6.87 0.93 -13.02
CA GLU A 105 -7.84 1.80 -12.36
C GLU A 105 -7.81 1.58 -10.86
N GLU A 106 -7.82 2.66 -10.09
CA GLU A 106 -8.04 2.59 -8.65
C GLU A 106 -9.51 2.24 -8.38
N THR A 107 -9.75 1.11 -7.70
CA THR A 107 -11.11 0.65 -7.37
C THR A 107 -11.46 0.83 -5.89
N GLY A 108 -10.50 1.23 -5.06
CA GLY A 108 -10.76 1.65 -3.69
C GLY A 108 -9.49 1.89 -2.88
N ARG A 109 -9.66 2.46 -1.69
CA ARG A 109 -8.57 2.68 -0.73
C ARG A 109 -9.04 2.60 0.72
N LEU A 110 -8.14 2.24 1.62
CA LEU A 110 -8.28 2.33 3.07
C LEU A 110 -7.19 3.26 3.61
N ILE A 111 -7.56 4.13 4.55
CA ILE A 111 -6.65 5.15 5.09
C ILE A 111 -6.56 5.03 6.63
N GLU A 112 -5.35 5.14 7.16
CA GLU A 112 -5.04 5.18 8.60
C GLU A 112 -5.74 4.06 9.39
N VAL A 113 -6.71 4.44 10.23
CA VAL A 113 -7.46 3.54 11.11
C VAL A 113 -8.21 2.47 10.35
N GLU A 114 -8.65 2.75 9.12
CA GLU A 114 -9.41 1.77 8.33
C GLU A 114 -8.58 0.53 7.96
N VAL A 115 -7.25 0.65 7.96
CA VAL A 115 -6.34 -0.46 7.66
C VAL A 115 -6.29 -1.48 8.80
N TYR A 116 -6.50 -1.04 10.04
CA TYR A 116 -6.39 -1.87 11.25
C TYR A 116 -7.68 -1.89 12.09
N GLU A 117 -8.77 -1.36 11.54
CA GLU A 117 -10.12 -1.54 12.08
C GLU A 117 -10.57 -2.98 11.81
N GLU A 118 -11.15 -3.61 12.82
CA GLU A 118 -11.53 -5.02 12.80
C GLU A 118 -12.39 -5.35 11.56
N GLY A 119 -11.88 -6.26 10.72
CA GLY A 119 -12.58 -6.77 9.55
C GLY A 119 -12.59 -5.85 8.32
N LYS A 120 -12.21 -4.57 8.41
CA LYS A 120 -12.22 -3.66 7.25
C LYS A 120 -11.23 -4.08 6.18
N LEU A 121 -9.99 -4.37 6.55
CA LEU A 121 -8.97 -4.81 5.60
C LEU A 121 -9.35 -6.14 4.94
N GLN A 122 -9.85 -7.10 5.72
CA GLN A 122 -10.29 -8.40 5.22
C GLN A 122 -11.46 -8.23 4.24
N ASN A 123 -12.46 -7.42 4.59
CA ASN A 123 -13.60 -7.15 3.71
C ASN A 123 -13.18 -6.41 2.43
N PHE A 124 -12.20 -5.51 2.53
CA PHE A 124 -11.66 -4.78 1.40
C PHE A 124 -10.97 -5.70 0.38
N VAL A 125 -10.20 -6.69 0.87
CA VAL A 125 -9.54 -7.66 -0.01
C VAL A 125 -10.47 -8.75 -0.55
N LEU A 126 -11.52 -9.12 0.20
CA LEU A 126 -12.47 -10.18 -0.19
C LEU A 126 -13.51 -9.73 -1.22
N LYS A 127 -13.76 -8.43 -1.35
CA LYS A 127 -14.68 -7.88 -2.36
C LYS A 127 -14.09 -8.01 -3.76
N SER A 128 -13.88 -9.22 -4.28
CA SER A 128 -13.67 -9.42 -5.71
C SER A 128 -14.99 -9.07 -6.40
N VAL A 129 -15.00 -7.97 -7.16
CA VAL A 129 -16.15 -7.55 -7.98
C VAL A 129 -16.12 -8.32 -9.28
#